data_AF-A0A101WAP5-F1
#
_entry.id   AF-A0A101WAP5-F1
#
_cell.length_a   1.000
_cell.length_b   1.000
_cell.length_c   1.000
_cell.angle_alpha   90.00
_cell.angle_beta   90.00
_cell.angle_gamma   90.00
#
_symmetry.space_group_name_H-M   'P 1'
#
loop_
_entity.id
_entity.type
_entity.pdbx_description
1 polymer ?
#
loop_
_entity_poly.entity_id
_entity_poly.type
_entity_poly.pdbx_seq_one_letter_code
_entity_poly.pdbx_strand_id
1 'polypeptide(L)'
;MIGEINEFRPGGQLKGVFFKRSLYFTASDESRITIEARSNGERYLRNHIIALALAALAMTSNSSASLAGSIGGTWSGDGYVEPSNGQREAVRCRVTYSQQTDKVFGVSAVCASPSAQIRQTGEVLMVNPERYVGDFYNSAYDISGRVNVSISGNSQTVSFKSASGHGSLSLSKR
;
A
#
# COMPACT_ATOMS: atom_id res chain seq x y z
N MET A 1 10.18 -13.39 4.54
CA MET A 1 10.79 -14.35 5.48
C MET A 1 11.20 -15.56 4.66
N ILE A 2 12.50 -15.74 4.47
CA ILE A 2 13.08 -16.70 3.53
C ILE A 2 13.12 -18.04 4.27
N GLY A 3 12.33 -19.02 3.80
CA GLY A 3 12.30 -20.37 4.33
C GLY A 3 13.41 -21.20 3.68
N GLU A 4 14.32 -21.67 4.53
CA GLU A 4 15.42 -22.58 4.24
C GLU A 4 14.90 -23.91 3.64
N ILE A 5 15.42 -24.30 2.48
CA ILE A 5 15.13 -25.62 1.87
C ILE A 5 16.18 -26.63 2.33
N ASN A 6 15.80 -27.47 3.29
CA ASN A 6 16.61 -28.62 3.70
C ASN A 6 16.34 -29.81 2.75
N GLU A 7 17.45 -30.33 2.21
CA GLU A 7 17.65 -31.66 1.63
C GLU A 7 16.79 -32.08 0.41
N PHE A 8 17.42 -32.04 -0.77
CA PHE A 8 16.86 -32.51 -2.04
C PHE A 8 17.17 -34.00 -2.23
N ARG A 9 16.16 -34.87 -2.13
CA ARG A 9 16.24 -36.27 -2.57
C ARG A 9 15.50 -36.46 -3.90
N PRO A 10 16.11 -37.14 -4.89
CA PRO A 10 15.47 -37.37 -6.18
C PRO A 10 14.30 -38.34 -6.03
N GLY A 11 13.12 -37.94 -6.53
CA GLY A 11 11.90 -38.75 -6.55
C GLY A 11 10.84 -38.42 -5.50
N GLY A 12 11.01 -37.38 -4.68
CA GLY A 12 10.03 -36.97 -3.66
C GLY A 12 9.02 -35.94 -4.17
N GLN A 13 7.73 -36.13 -3.86
CA GLN A 13 6.72 -35.06 -3.96
C GLN A 13 6.86 -34.08 -2.79
N LEU A 14 6.94 -32.78 -3.09
CA LEU A 14 6.84 -31.72 -2.09
C LEU A 14 5.36 -31.36 -1.91
N LYS A 15 4.84 -31.55 -0.69
CA LYS A 15 3.50 -31.06 -0.28
C LYS A 15 3.66 -29.73 0.44
N GLY A 16 3.22 -28.64 -0.20
CA GLY A 16 3.03 -27.34 0.43
C GLY A 16 1.54 -27.04 0.56
N VAL A 17 1.10 -26.57 1.73
CA VAL A 17 -0.26 -26.07 1.93
C VAL A 17 -0.23 -24.56 1.84
N PHE A 18 -0.73 -24.02 0.73
CA PHE A 18 -1.09 -22.61 0.62
C PHE A 18 -2.60 -22.54 0.38
N PHE A 19 -3.33 -21.88 1.29
CA PHE A 19 -4.78 -21.73 1.23
C PHE A 19 -5.56 -23.04 0.99
N LYS A 20 -5.64 -23.93 1.99
CA LYS A 20 -6.60 -25.06 2.06
C LYS A 20 -6.77 -25.95 0.80
N ARG A 21 -5.82 -25.99 -0.14
CA ARG A 21 -5.82 -26.92 -1.28
C ARG A 21 -4.44 -27.54 -1.47
N SER A 22 -4.42 -28.86 -1.71
CA SER A 22 -3.20 -29.58 -2.08
C SER A 22 -2.89 -29.31 -3.55
N LEU A 23 -1.71 -28.74 -3.82
CA LEU A 23 -1.12 -28.64 -5.15
C LEU A 23 0.02 -29.64 -5.25
N TYR A 24 0.12 -30.32 -6.39
CA TYR A 24 1.20 -31.25 -6.69
C TYR A 24 2.09 -30.64 -7.76
N PHE A 25 3.40 -30.69 -7.54
CA PHE A 25 4.41 -30.11 -8.42
C PHE A 25 5.18 -31.25 -9.09
N THR A 26 5.35 -31.18 -10.41
CA THR A 26 6.26 -32.09 -11.14
C THR A 26 7.26 -31.25 -11.91
N ALA A 27 8.55 -31.35 -11.56
CA ALA A 27 9.63 -30.74 -12.33
C ALA A 27 10.02 -31.71 -13.46
N SER A 28 10.05 -31.24 -14.72
CA SER A 28 10.33 -32.09 -15.87
C SER A 28 11.57 -31.68 -16.68
N ASP A 29 12.27 -30.59 -16.35
CA ASP A 29 13.57 -30.22 -16.93
C ASP A 29 14.27 -29.14 -16.09
N GLU A 30 15.60 -29.14 -16.04
CA GLU A 30 16.43 -28.32 -15.14
C GLU A 30 16.50 -26.83 -15.55
N SER A 31 15.87 -26.42 -16.65
CA SER A 31 16.09 -25.09 -17.23
C SER A 31 14.89 -24.14 -17.18
N ARG A 32 13.66 -24.63 -16.97
CA ARG A 32 12.43 -23.79 -17.02
C ARG A 32 11.31 -24.36 -16.16
N ILE A 33 10.94 -23.65 -15.10
CA ILE A 33 9.71 -23.92 -14.36
C ILE A 33 8.54 -23.33 -15.14
N THR A 34 7.80 -24.17 -15.85
CA THR A 34 6.54 -23.78 -16.51
C THR A 34 5.39 -24.10 -15.56
N ILE A 35 4.66 -23.09 -15.10
CA ILE A 35 3.50 -23.26 -14.23
C ILE A 35 2.25 -23.42 -15.11
N GLU A 36 1.90 -24.67 -15.43
CA GLU A 36 0.59 -24.97 -16.01
C GLU A 36 -0.41 -25.30 -14.90
N ALA A 37 -1.34 -24.38 -14.66
CA ALA A 37 -2.49 -24.63 -13.79
C ALA A 37 -3.49 -25.54 -14.52
N ARG A 38 -3.30 -26.86 -14.45
CA ARG A 38 -4.24 -27.82 -15.03
C ARG A 38 -5.38 -28.09 -14.04
N SER A 39 -6.58 -27.58 -14.33
CA SER A 39 -7.79 -27.95 -13.59
C SER A 39 -8.29 -29.30 -14.10
N ASN A 40 -8.38 -30.30 -13.21
CA ASN A 40 -9.00 -31.58 -13.52
C ASN A 40 -10.52 -31.41 -13.43
N GLY A 41 -11.12 -30.89 -14.50
CA GLY A 41 -12.56 -30.96 -14.73
C GLY A 41 -12.93 -32.36 -15.20
N GLU A 42 -13.32 -33.21 -14.25
CA GLU A 42 -13.88 -34.52 -14.56
C GLU A 42 -15.19 -34.38 -15.35
N ARG A 43 -15.27 -35.23 -16.36
CA ARG A 43 -16.37 -35.35 -17.31
C ARG A 43 -17.61 -35.84 -16.58
N TYR A 44 -18.66 -35.02 -16.51
CA TYR A 44 -20.03 -35.53 -16.41
C TYR A 44 -20.85 -34.98 -17.57
N LEU A 45 -21.13 -35.89 -18.48
CA LEU A 45 -21.87 -35.70 -19.71
C LEU A 45 -23.37 -35.51 -19.45
N ARG A 46 -23.96 -34.73 -20.37
CA ARG A 46 -25.31 -34.87 -20.93
C ARG A 46 -26.50 -34.36 -20.07
N ASN A 47 -27.02 -33.24 -20.58
CA ASN A 47 -28.41 -33.13 -21.02
C ASN A 47 -29.47 -32.83 -19.96
N HIS A 48 -29.60 -31.55 -19.58
CA HIS A 48 -30.90 -30.94 -19.27
C HIS A 48 -30.94 -29.49 -19.75
N ILE A 49 -31.82 -29.24 -20.71
CA ILE A 49 -32.29 -27.92 -21.15
C ILE A 49 -33.36 -27.47 -20.13
N ILE A 50 -33.44 -26.15 -19.92
CA ILE A 50 -34.52 -25.35 -19.31
C ILE A 50 -34.34 -24.99 -17.82
N ALA A 51 -34.37 -23.66 -17.61
CA ALA A 51 -34.62 -22.93 -16.37
C ALA A 51 -33.50 -22.88 -15.32
N LEU A 52 -32.79 -21.75 -15.28
CA LEU A 52 -32.95 -20.76 -14.20
C LEU A 52 -32.06 -19.55 -14.51
N ALA A 53 -32.68 -18.46 -14.96
CA ALA A 53 -32.14 -17.13 -14.80
C ALA A 53 -32.05 -16.86 -13.30
N LEU A 54 -30.83 -16.68 -12.73
CA LEU A 54 -30.49 -16.05 -11.44
C LEU A 54 -29.14 -16.59 -10.90
N ALA A 55 -27.99 -16.20 -11.46
CA ALA A 55 -26.69 -16.41 -10.79
C ALA A 55 -25.51 -15.58 -11.33
N ALA A 56 -25.72 -14.47 -12.05
CA ALA A 56 -24.63 -13.70 -12.68
C ALA A 56 -24.19 -12.45 -11.89
N LEU A 57 -24.25 -12.47 -10.55
CA LEU A 57 -23.91 -11.30 -9.70
C LEU A 57 -22.88 -11.59 -8.60
N ALA A 58 -21.90 -12.46 -8.85
CA ALA A 58 -20.97 -12.84 -7.78
C ALA A 58 -19.50 -12.96 -8.20
N MET A 59 -18.93 -12.00 -8.96
CA MET A 59 -17.47 -11.95 -9.15
C MET A 59 -16.91 -10.54 -9.33
N THR A 60 -16.89 -9.72 -8.27
CA THR A 60 -15.88 -8.66 -8.09
C THR A 60 -15.56 -8.46 -6.61
N SER A 61 -15.03 -9.48 -5.94
CA SER A 61 -14.35 -9.29 -4.66
C SER A 61 -12.92 -8.83 -4.93
N ASN A 62 -12.72 -7.51 -5.04
CA ASN A 62 -11.41 -6.90 -4.89
C ASN A 62 -10.92 -7.19 -3.46
N SER A 63 -10.14 -8.25 -3.29
CA SER A 63 -9.36 -8.46 -2.07
C SER A 63 -8.24 -7.43 -2.04
N SER A 64 -8.56 -6.19 -1.66
CA SER A 64 -7.57 -5.29 -1.09
C SER A 64 -7.14 -5.92 0.22
N ALA A 65 -6.04 -6.68 0.21
CA ALA A 65 -5.34 -7.03 1.44
C ALA A 65 -4.92 -5.70 2.08
N SER A 66 -5.77 -5.13 2.92
CA SER A 66 -5.40 -3.98 3.72
C SER A 66 -4.35 -4.49 4.69
N LEU A 67 -3.12 -4.05 4.48
CA LEU A 67 -2.10 -4.09 5.53
C LEU A 67 -2.63 -3.19 6.64
N ALA A 68 -3.43 -3.76 7.54
CA ALA A 68 -3.75 -3.16 8.83
C ALA A 68 -2.41 -2.93 9.54
N GLY A 69 -1.93 -1.68 9.51
CA GLY A 69 -0.63 -1.26 10.02
C GLY A 69 0.31 -0.58 9.02
N SER A 70 -0.03 -0.51 7.72
CA SER A 70 0.79 0.20 6.74
C SER A 70 0.23 1.59 6.39
N ILE A 71 1.09 2.60 6.46
CA ILE A 71 0.83 3.97 5.96
C ILE A 71 0.57 4.00 4.44
N GLY A 72 0.91 2.93 3.73
CA GLY A 72 0.77 2.84 2.28
C GLY A 72 -0.64 3.14 1.78
N GLY A 73 -0.71 3.86 0.66
CA GLY A 73 -1.95 4.27 0.01
C GLY A 73 -2.11 5.78 -0.12
N THR A 74 -3.35 6.20 -0.38
CA THR A 74 -3.71 7.61 -0.52
C THR A 74 -4.52 8.09 0.68
N TRP A 75 -4.19 9.29 1.15
CA TRP A 75 -4.78 9.95 2.29
C TRP A 75 -5.24 11.34 1.87
N SER A 76 -6.33 11.82 2.46
CA SER A 76 -6.80 13.18 2.22
C SER A 76 -7.42 13.77 3.48
N GLY A 77 -7.32 15.09 3.61
CA GLY A 77 -7.92 15.81 4.72
C GLY A 77 -7.49 17.27 4.71
N ASP A 78 -7.61 17.89 5.87
CA ASP A 78 -7.40 19.31 6.07
C ASP A 78 -6.42 19.57 7.22
N GLY A 79 -6.01 20.82 7.34
CA GLY A 79 -5.12 21.27 8.38
C GLY A 79 -4.74 22.71 8.17
N TYR A 80 -3.56 23.08 8.67
CA TYR A 80 -3.03 24.42 8.52
C TYR A 80 -1.54 24.43 8.24
N VAL A 81 -1.12 25.52 7.58
CA VAL A 81 0.25 25.95 7.39
C VAL A 81 0.40 27.31 8.06
N GLU A 82 1.49 27.49 8.80
CA GLU A 82 1.87 28.77 9.40
C GLU A 82 3.29 29.12 8.92
N PRO A 83 3.40 29.96 7.88
CA PRO A 83 4.69 30.46 7.40
C PRO A 83 5.36 31.32 8.46
N SER A 84 6.69 31.32 8.53
CA SER A 84 7.44 32.10 9.53
C SER A 84 7.26 33.62 9.41
N ASN A 85 6.90 34.10 8.21
CA ASN A 85 6.71 35.50 7.87
C ASN A 85 5.25 35.84 7.51
N GLY A 86 4.30 34.95 7.84
CA GLY A 86 2.92 35.05 7.38
C GLY A 86 1.89 34.73 8.44
N GLN A 87 0.62 34.79 8.05
CA GLN A 87 -0.48 34.35 8.87
C GLN A 87 -0.76 32.86 8.67
N ARG A 88 -1.38 32.24 9.66
CA ARG A 88 -1.86 30.85 9.54
C ARG A 88 -2.90 30.75 8.43
N GLU A 89 -2.69 29.80 7.52
CA GLU A 89 -3.60 29.48 6.43
C GLU A 89 -4.17 28.08 6.58
N ALA A 90 -5.47 27.93 6.30
CA ALA A 90 -6.10 26.63 6.19
C ALA A 90 -5.68 25.95 4.88
N VAL A 91 -5.40 24.65 4.92
CA VAL A 91 -4.96 23.88 3.74
C VAL A 91 -5.74 22.59 3.62
N ARG A 92 -5.97 22.15 2.37
CA ARG A 92 -6.49 20.81 2.06
C ARG A 92 -5.41 20.03 1.36
N CYS A 93 -5.11 18.83 1.84
CA CYS A 93 -4.01 18.02 1.33
C CYS A 93 -4.49 16.65 0.86
N ARG A 94 -3.88 16.18 -0.23
CA ARG A 94 -3.86 14.79 -0.64
C ARG A 94 -2.42 14.30 -0.58
N VAL A 95 -2.21 13.21 0.14
CA VAL A 95 -0.89 12.61 0.33
C VAL A 95 -0.93 11.17 -0.15
N THR A 96 0.09 10.77 -0.91
CA THR A 96 0.26 9.40 -1.38
C THR A 96 1.57 8.86 -0.83
N TYR A 97 1.50 7.69 -0.19
CA TYR A 97 2.65 6.95 0.31
C TYR A 97 2.87 5.72 -0.57
N SER A 98 4.07 5.63 -1.13
CA SER A 98 4.53 4.50 -1.93
C SER A 98 5.61 3.75 -1.17
N GLN A 99 5.45 2.44 -1.00
CA GLN A 99 6.44 1.64 -0.31
C GLN A 99 7.70 1.49 -1.19
N GLN A 100 8.86 1.88 -0.65
CA GLN A 100 10.15 1.75 -1.32
C GLN A 100 10.92 0.55 -0.77
N THR A 101 10.87 0.35 0.55
CA THR A 101 11.42 -0.82 1.26
C THR A 101 10.45 -1.27 2.36
N ASP A 102 10.83 -2.27 3.16
CA ASP A 102 10.02 -2.72 4.30
C ASP A 102 9.74 -1.63 5.34
N LYS A 103 10.60 -0.60 5.44
CA LYS A 103 10.47 0.48 6.42
C LYS A 103 10.46 1.87 5.81
N VAL A 104 10.84 2.04 4.55
CA VAL A 104 10.93 3.35 3.88
C VAL A 104 9.78 3.53 2.91
N PHE A 105 9.13 4.69 3.00
CA PHE A 105 8.01 5.07 2.15
C PHE A 105 8.30 6.41 1.49
N GLY A 106 8.21 6.45 0.16
CA GLY A 106 8.23 7.67 -0.61
C GLY A 106 6.91 8.43 -0.44
N VAL A 107 7.01 9.74 -0.26
CA VAL A 107 5.89 10.64 -0.01
C VAL A 107 5.72 11.58 -1.19
N SER A 108 4.49 11.70 -1.67
CA SER A 108 4.06 12.75 -2.59
C SER A 108 2.85 13.44 -2.02
N ALA A 109 2.96 14.73 -1.70
CA ALA A 109 1.90 15.54 -1.13
C ALA A 109 1.53 16.68 -2.07
N VAL A 110 0.22 16.87 -2.25
CA VAL A 110 -0.36 18.00 -2.96
C VAL A 110 -1.34 18.68 -2.02
N CYS A 111 -1.03 19.91 -1.65
CA CYS A 111 -1.84 20.74 -0.78
C CYS A 111 -2.34 21.97 -1.54
N ALA A 112 -3.54 22.42 -1.20
CA ALA A 112 -4.11 23.66 -1.70
C ALA A 112 -4.47 24.55 -0.51
N SER A 113 -3.90 25.77 -0.50
CA SER A 113 -4.31 26.87 0.36
C SER A 113 -5.15 27.86 -0.46
N PRO A 114 -5.78 28.87 0.17
CA PRO A 114 -6.46 29.95 -0.55
C PRO A 114 -5.53 30.74 -1.47
N SER A 115 -4.24 30.83 -1.12
CA SER A 115 -3.25 31.65 -1.80
C SER A 115 -2.44 30.88 -2.85
N ALA A 116 -2.24 29.57 -2.69
CA ALA A 116 -1.39 28.78 -3.57
C ALA A 116 -1.68 27.27 -3.56
N GLN A 117 -1.22 26.59 -4.61
CA GLN A 117 -1.08 25.13 -4.62
C GLN A 117 0.37 24.75 -4.33
N ILE A 118 0.55 23.86 -3.35
CA ILE A 118 1.84 23.42 -2.83
C ILE A 118 2.05 21.95 -3.21
N ARG A 119 3.20 21.64 -3.80
CA ARG A 119 3.60 20.26 -4.15
C ARG A 119 4.89 19.93 -3.42
N GLN A 120 4.90 18.80 -2.73
CA GLN A 120 6.04 18.38 -1.92
C GLN A 120 6.30 16.90 -2.14
N THR A 121 7.58 16.55 -2.11
CA THR A 121 8.05 15.17 -2.19
C THR A 121 8.99 14.91 -1.03
N GLY A 122 9.10 13.66 -0.61
CA GLY A 122 10.00 13.30 0.47
C GLY A 122 10.00 11.82 0.76
N GLU A 123 10.57 11.46 1.89
CA GLU A 123 10.62 10.08 2.36
C GLU A 123 10.35 10.03 3.85
N VAL A 124 9.68 8.97 4.29
CA VAL A 124 9.47 8.68 5.71
C VAL A 124 9.92 7.27 6.04
N LEU A 125 10.57 7.15 7.18
CA LEU A 125 10.99 5.90 7.79
C LEU A 125 9.99 5.50 8.88
N MET A 126 9.57 4.25 8.85
CA MET A 126 8.77 3.63 9.88
C MET A 126 9.61 3.40 11.14
N VAL A 127 9.29 4.13 12.21
CA VAL A 127 9.89 3.94 13.54
C VAL A 127 9.19 2.81 14.27
N ASN A 128 7.86 2.79 14.18
CA ASN A 128 6.99 1.69 14.60
C ASN A 128 5.72 1.70 13.71
N PRO A 129 4.83 0.69 13.81
CA PRO A 129 3.67 0.57 12.91
C PRO A 129 2.75 1.81 12.85
N GLU A 130 2.75 2.63 13.91
CA GLU A 130 1.89 3.81 14.05
C GLU A 130 2.66 5.13 13.90
N ARG A 131 3.99 5.10 13.78
CA ARG A 131 4.85 6.29 13.83
C ARG A 131 5.88 6.28 12.73
N TYR A 132 5.89 7.35 11.94
CA TYR A 132 6.80 7.54 10.82
C TYR A 132 7.47 8.90 10.95
N VAL A 133 8.76 8.95 10.64
CA VAL A 133 9.56 10.18 10.70
C VAL A 133 10.37 10.27 9.43
N GLY A 134 10.51 11.47 8.89
CA GLY A 134 11.39 11.68 7.77
C GLY A 134 11.51 13.15 7.43
N ASP A 135 11.87 13.40 6.19
CA ASP A 135 12.14 14.75 5.70
C ASP A 135 11.39 14.94 4.38
N PHE A 136 10.98 16.18 4.14
CA PHE A 136 10.31 16.60 2.91
C PHE A 136 11.11 17.71 2.24
N TYR A 137 10.94 17.79 0.93
CA TYR A 137 11.47 18.85 0.10
C TYR A 137 10.36 19.46 -0.75
N ASN A 138 10.32 20.78 -0.79
CA ASN A 138 9.45 21.58 -1.63
C ASN A 138 10.29 22.30 -2.67
N SER A 139 10.28 21.78 -3.91
CA SER A 139 11.07 22.34 -5.00
C SER A 139 10.63 23.73 -5.45
N ALA A 140 9.35 24.08 -5.27
CA ALA A 140 8.84 25.39 -5.68
C ALA A 140 9.39 26.55 -4.85
N TYR A 141 9.80 26.27 -3.61
CA TYR A 141 10.28 27.29 -2.67
C TYR A 141 11.70 27.00 -2.14
N ASP A 142 12.32 25.91 -2.60
CA ASP A 142 13.60 25.40 -2.12
C ASP A 142 13.65 25.21 -0.58
N ILE A 143 12.58 24.62 -0.04
CA ILE A 143 12.42 24.43 1.42
C ILE A 143 12.50 22.95 1.75
N SER A 144 13.38 22.60 2.67
CA SER A 144 13.41 21.29 3.33
C SER A 144 12.92 21.38 4.78
N GLY A 145 12.34 20.30 5.28
CA GLY A 145 11.93 20.22 6.67
C GLY A 145 11.71 18.80 7.14
N ARG A 146 11.40 18.67 8.43
CA ARG A 146 11.11 17.40 9.08
C ARG A 146 9.62 17.15 9.14
N VAL A 147 9.22 15.91 8.93
CA VAL A 147 7.85 15.44 9.06
C VAL A 147 7.76 14.34 10.10
N ASN A 148 6.69 14.39 10.90
CA ASN A 148 6.31 13.34 11.84
C ASN A 148 4.88 12.94 11.53
N VAL A 149 4.64 11.64 11.41
CA VAL A 149 3.31 11.07 11.16
C VAL A 149 2.97 10.14 12.31
N SER A 150 1.76 10.30 12.84
CA SER A 150 1.16 9.38 13.81
C SER A 150 -0.14 8.85 13.23
N ILE A 151 -0.30 7.53 13.19
CA ILE A 151 -1.48 6.84 12.64
C ILE A 151 -2.33 6.30 13.79
N SER A 152 -3.64 6.40 13.66
CA SER A 152 -4.63 5.76 14.53
C SER A 152 -5.75 5.22 13.64
N GLY A 153 -5.71 3.91 13.36
CA GLY A 153 -6.63 3.25 12.44
C GLY A 153 -6.59 3.85 11.02
N ASN A 154 -7.71 4.42 10.58
CA ASN A 154 -7.86 5.05 9.27
C ASN A 154 -7.62 6.57 9.30
N SER A 155 -7.18 7.12 10.43
CA SER A 155 -6.84 8.52 10.58
C SER A 155 -5.34 8.66 10.85
N GLN A 156 -4.75 9.75 10.38
CA GLN A 156 -3.39 10.11 10.72
C GLN A 156 -3.24 11.60 10.98
N THR A 157 -2.35 11.94 11.89
CA THR A 157 -1.92 13.31 12.13
C THR A 157 -0.50 13.46 11.59
N VAL A 158 -0.32 14.45 10.73
CA VAL A 158 0.98 14.80 10.16
C VAL A 158 1.38 16.16 10.69
N SER A 159 2.54 16.27 11.32
CA SER A 159 3.10 17.55 11.72
C SER A 159 4.44 17.76 11.03
N PHE A 160 4.64 18.94 10.48
CA PHE A 160 5.87 19.28 9.76
C PHE A 160 6.44 20.60 10.24
N LYS A 161 7.76 20.70 10.20
CA LYS A 161 8.52 21.89 10.60
C LYS A 161 9.67 22.11 9.64
N SER A 162 9.88 23.36 9.26
CA SER A 162 10.97 23.84 8.41
C SER A 162 11.44 25.20 8.89
N ALA A 163 12.54 25.70 8.34
CA ALA A 163 12.99 27.07 8.61
C ALA A 163 11.96 28.12 8.19
N SER A 164 11.15 27.83 7.18
CA SER A 164 10.17 28.74 6.58
C SER A 164 8.78 28.66 7.21
N GLY A 165 8.57 27.80 8.21
CA GLY A 165 7.26 27.65 8.85
C GLY A 165 6.99 26.23 9.33
N HIS A 166 5.80 26.06 9.90
CA HIS A 166 5.33 24.80 10.46
C HIS A 166 3.86 24.57 10.18
N GLY A 167 3.36 23.38 10.48
CA GLY A 167 1.94 23.11 10.33
C GLY A 167 1.55 21.72 10.80
N SER A 168 0.25 21.47 10.74
CA SER A 168 -0.34 20.18 11.11
C SER A 168 -1.51 19.85 10.22
N LEU A 169 -1.64 18.58 9.87
CA LEU A 169 -2.69 18.02 9.02
C LEU A 169 -3.36 16.86 9.74
N SER A 170 -4.67 16.74 9.56
CA SER A 170 -5.47 15.59 9.95
C SER A 170 -5.98 14.95 8.67
N LEU A 171 -5.51 13.74 8.36
CA LEU A 171 -5.82 13.05 7.12
C LEU A 171 -6.55 11.74 7.41
N SER A 172 -7.44 11.36 6.50
CA SER A 172 -8.12 10.06 6.53
C SER A 172 -7.76 9.25 5.30
N LYS A 173 -7.67 7.93 5.49
CA LYS A 173 -7.38 6.97 4.41
C LYS A 173 -8.55 6.95 3.42
N ARG A 174 -8.23 6.98 2.12
CA ARG A 174 -9.21 6.88 1.03
C ARG A 174 -9.48 5.45 0.62
#